data_AF-A0A974B248-F1
#
_entry.id   AF-A0A974B248-F1
#
_cell.length_a   1.000
_cell.length_b   1.000
_cell.length_c   1.000
_cell.angle_alpha   90.00
_cell.angle_beta   90.00
_cell.angle_gamma   90.00
#
_symmetry.space_group_name_H-M   'P 1'
#
loop_
_entity.id
_entity.type
_entity.pdbx_description
1 polymer ?
#
loop_
_entity_poly.entity_id
_entity_poly.type
_entity_poly.pdbx_seq_one_letter_code
_entity_poly.pdbx_strand_id
1 'polypeptide(L)'
;SHPFRKLMCFTLMFCVFSDTCVPPPHSTMKPGSPIPVNINNPGVRKAARFGVYRYNNSSNDLFLFKDSQINKAMVQIVRGLKYMLHVEIKRTVCEKREHSSLDGCHFQRKKSLQQMLTCYFEVWIIPWLHEVHVPVVHCH
;
A
#
# COMPACT_ATOMS: atom_id res chain seq x y z
N SER A 1 -36.26 5.66 -5.05
CA SER A 1 -37.53 5.75 -5.81
C SER A 1 -38.15 7.11 -5.56
N HIS A 2 -37.75 8.12 -6.35
CA HIS A 2 -38.47 9.39 -6.43
C HIS A 2 -39.21 9.40 -7.77
N PRO A 3 -40.56 9.34 -7.78
CA PRO A 3 -41.32 9.46 -9.01
C PRO A 3 -41.68 10.93 -9.27
N PHE A 4 -41.46 11.32 -10.52
CA PHE A 4 -42.22 12.28 -11.33
C PHE A 4 -42.47 13.70 -10.77
N ARG A 5 -41.72 14.70 -11.25
CA ARG A 5 -41.96 15.48 -12.49
C ARG A 5 -42.90 16.67 -12.27
N LYS A 6 -42.25 17.81 -11.97
CA LYS A 6 -42.44 19.17 -12.53
C LYS A 6 -43.85 19.77 -12.52
N LEU A 7 -44.08 20.71 -11.59
CA LEU A 7 -44.87 21.91 -11.85
C LEU A 7 -43.88 23.06 -12.12
N MET A 8 -43.97 23.66 -13.30
CA MET A 8 -43.10 24.75 -13.72
C MET A 8 -43.42 26.03 -12.94
N CYS A 9 -42.39 26.63 -12.34
CA CYS A 9 -42.41 28.03 -11.94
C CYS A 9 -41.26 28.68 -12.69
N PHE A 10 -41.55 29.43 -13.75
CA PHE A 10 -40.65 30.46 -14.23
C PHE A 10 -41.47 31.65 -14.73
N THR A 11 -41.69 32.56 -13.79
CA THR A 11 -41.44 33.99 -14.03
C THR A 11 -40.03 34.17 -14.62
N LEU A 12 -39.97 34.86 -15.76
CA LEU A 12 -38.86 35.60 -16.38
C LEU A 12 -37.43 35.06 -16.22
N MET A 13 -36.95 34.32 -17.23
CA MET A 13 -35.59 34.41 -17.80
C MET A 13 -35.43 33.42 -18.96
N PHE A 14 -35.36 33.91 -20.20
CA PHE A 14 -34.96 33.09 -21.34
C PHE A 14 -33.46 33.27 -21.59
N CYS A 15 -32.63 32.64 -20.76
CA CYS A 15 -31.25 32.34 -21.13
C CYS A 15 -31.25 31.24 -22.21
N VAL A 16 -30.68 31.56 -23.37
CA VAL A 16 -30.35 30.57 -24.40
C VAL A 16 -29.18 29.74 -23.88
N PHE A 17 -29.45 28.59 -23.27
CA PHE A 17 -28.41 27.65 -22.84
C PHE A 17 -28.03 26.72 -24.00
N SER A 18 -26.98 27.10 -24.72
CA SER A 18 -26.19 26.14 -25.50
C SER A 18 -25.23 25.44 -24.54
N ASP A 19 -25.58 24.23 -24.09
CA ASP A 19 -24.76 23.48 -23.15
C ASP A 19 -24.65 22.02 -23.60
N THR A 20 -23.78 21.75 -24.57
CA THR A 20 -23.28 20.38 -24.78
C THR A 20 -22.37 20.04 -23.61
N CYS A 21 -22.95 19.37 -22.60
CA CYS A 21 -22.21 18.81 -21.50
C CYS A 21 -21.27 17.71 -22.04
N VAL A 22 -20.00 18.04 -22.25
CA VAL A 22 -18.95 17.04 -22.51
C VAL A 22 -18.61 16.41 -21.15
N PRO A 23 -18.95 15.14 -20.91
CA PRO A 23 -18.63 14.50 -19.64
C PRO A 23 -17.11 14.40 -19.50
N PRO A 24 -16.53 14.69 -18.32
CA PRO A 24 -15.13 14.40 -18.06
C PRO A 24 -14.89 12.90 -18.29
N PRO A 25 -13.71 12.49 -18.81
CA PRO A 25 -13.45 11.11 -19.19
C PRO A 25 -13.78 10.18 -18.01
N HIS A 26 -14.78 9.33 -18.19
CA HIS A 26 -15.22 8.38 -17.19
C HIS A 26 -14.06 7.45 -16.83
N SER A 27 -13.63 7.49 -15.57
CA SER A 27 -12.64 6.55 -15.05
C SER A 27 -13.17 5.11 -15.21
N THR A 28 -12.44 4.28 -15.95
CA THR A 28 -12.77 2.86 -16.20
C THR A 28 -12.43 1.95 -15.01
N MET A 29 -11.93 2.51 -13.91
CA MET A 29 -11.55 1.76 -12.71
C MET A 29 -12.78 1.36 -11.90
N LYS A 30 -13.01 0.04 -11.80
CA LYS A 30 -14.03 -0.52 -10.92
C LYS A 30 -13.70 -0.21 -9.46
N PRO A 31 -14.64 0.33 -8.66
CA PRO A 31 -14.45 0.53 -7.24
C PRO A 31 -14.01 -0.77 -6.54
N GLY A 32 -13.01 -0.67 -5.66
CA GLY A 32 -12.52 -1.81 -4.88
C GLY A 32 -11.55 -2.74 -5.61
N SER A 33 -11.22 -2.51 -6.89
CA SER A 33 -10.08 -3.19 -7.54
C SER A 33 -8.75 -2.62 -7.03
N PRO A 34 -7.66 -3.42 -6.98
CA PRO A 34 -6.32 -2.89 -6.69
C PRO A 34 -5.85 -1.91 -7.75
N ILE A 35 -5.23 -0.81 -7.33
CA ILE A 35 -4.74 0.26 -8.20
C ILE A 35 -3.26 0.53 -7.92
N PRO A 36 -2.46 0.92 -8.93
CA PRO A 36 -1.08 1.30 -8.69
C PRO A 36 -0.99 2.51 -7.75
N VAL A 37 0.00 2.49 -6.85
CA VAL A 37 0.30 3.61 -5.94
C VAL A 37 1.79 3.90 -5.98
N ASN A 38 2.15 5.18 -5.83
CA ASN A 38 3.54 5.60 -5.83
C ASN A 38 4.33 4.91 -4.70
N ILE A 39 5.49 4.34 -5.01
CA ILE A 39 6.34 3.61 -4.05
C ILE A 39 6.88 4.50 -2.91
N ASN A 40 6.97 5.81 -3.12
CA ASN A 40 7.38 6.79 -2.12
C ASN A 40 6.22 7.23 -1.21
N ASN A 41 5.00 6.75 -1.45
CA ASN A 41 3.86 7.05 -0.58
C ASN A 41 4.17 6.57 0.86
N PRO A 42 3.96 7.42 1.88
CA PRO A 42 4.26 7.05 3.27
C PRO A 42 3.55 5.78 3.74
N GLY A 43 2.31 5.56 3.30
CA GLY A 43 1.55 4.34 3.59
C GLY A 43 2.17 3.09 2.97
N VAL A 44 2.72 3.20 1.76
CA VAL A 44 3.45 2.11 1.09
C VAL A 44 4.74 1.77 1.85
N ARG A 45 5.54 2.77 2.24
CA ARG A 45 6.76 2.57 3.04
C ARG A 45 6.44 1.93 4.40
N LYS A 46 5.37 2.38 5.04
CA LYS A 46 4.89 1.82 6.31
C LYS A 46 4.43 0.37 6.14
N ALA A 47 3.67 0.07 5.08
CA ALA A 47 3.24 -1.29 4.78
C ALA A 47 4.44 -2.22 4.49
N ALA A 48 5.42 -1.78 3.70
CA ALA A 48 6.65 -2.55 3.46
C ALA A 48 7.38 -2.87 4.77
N ARG A 49 7.51 -1.89 5.67
CA ARG A 49 8.10 -2.07 7.00
C ARG A 49 7.35 -3.13 7.83
N PHE A 50 6.02 -3.15 7.82
CA PHE A 50 5.24 -4.21 8.47
C PHE A 50 5.47 -5.60 7.85
N GLY A 51 5.56 -5.69 6.53
CA GLY A 51 5.93 -6.92 5.82
C GLY A 51 7.27 -7.46 6.28
N VAL A 52 8.28 -6.60 6.37
CA VAL A 52 9.62 -6.94 6.89
C VAL A 52 9.57 -7.41 8.34
N TYR A 53 8.82 -6.73 9.21
CA TYR A 53 8.66 -7.19 10.60
C TYR A 53 8.01 -8.56 10.68
N ARG A 54 6.98 -8.83 9.88
CA ARG A 54 6.35 -10.15 9.81
C ARG A 54 7.34 -11.22 9.36
N TYR A 55 8.10 -10.94 8.29
CA TYR A 55 9.14 -11.86 7.80
C TYR A 55 10.19 -12.16 8.88
N ASN A 56 10.75 -11.12 9.52
CA ASN A 56 11.74 -11.28 10.58
C ASN A 56 11.20 -12.11 11.74
N ASN A 57 9.92 -11.92 12.11
CA ASN A 57 9.32 -12.68 13.19
C ASN A 57 9.22 -14.19 12.86
N SER A 58 8.85 -14.53 11.63
CA SER A 58 8.73 -15.93 11.18
C SER A 58 10.04 -16.59 10.75
N SER A 59 11.06 -15.80 10.40
CA SER A 59 12.35 -16.32 9.93
C SER A 59 13.20 -16.82 11.10
N ASN A 60 13.96 -17.90 10.84
CA ASN A 60 14.95 -18.47 11.76
C ASN A 60 16.36 -17.89 11.57
N ASP A 61 16.52 -16.86 10.74
CA ASP A 61 17.79 -16.16 10.58
C ASP A 61 18.24 -15.52 11.90
N LEU A 62 19.54 -15.54 12.17
CA LEU A 62 20.15 -14.91 13.34
C LEU A 62 20.08 -13.38 13.26
N PHE A 63 20.12 -12.85 12.04
CA PHE A 63 20.14 -11.41 11.76
C PHE A 63 18.79 -10.92 11.28
N LEU A 64 18.50 -9.65 11.58
CA LEU A 64 17.33 -8.97 11.04
C LEU A 64 17.53 -8.63 9.56
N PHE A 65 16.45 -8.71 8.79
CA PHE A 65 16.35 -8.14 7.45
C PHE A 65 15.70 -6.75 7.50
N LYS A 66 16.09 -5.90 6.56
CA LYS A 66 15.54 -4.55 6.38
C LYS A 66 15.18 -4.34 4.91
N ASP A 67 14.08 -3.66 4.64
CA ASP A 67 13.70 -3.18 3.30
C ASP A 67 14.83 -2.36 2.69
N SER A 68 15.23 -2.74 1.49
CA SER A 68 16.21 -2.04 0.66
C SER A 68 15.52 -1.24 -0.44
N GLN A 69 14.53 -1.82 -1.11
CA GLN A 69 13.87 -1.19 -2.25
C GLN A 69 12.43 -1.69 -2.38
N ILE A 70 11.52 -0.79 -2.73
CA ILE A 70 10.13 -1.14 -3.09
C ILE A 70 10.03 -1.03 -4.61
N ASN A 71 9.81 -2.16 -5.27
CA ASN A 71 9.82 -2.25 -6.73
C ASN A 71 8.43 -2.01 -7.33
N LYS A 72 7.37 -2.44 -6.63
CA LYS A 72 5.98 -2.27 -7.06
C LYS A 72 5.07 -2.16 -5.86
N ALA A 73 4.07 -1.29 -5.98
CA ALA A 73 3.04 -1.12 -4.96
C ALA A 73 1.66 -0.94 -5.60
N MET A 74 0.70 -1.71 -5.10
CA MET A 74 -0.72 -1.54 -5.38
C MET A 74 -1.46 -1.32 -4.06
N VAL A 75 -2.60 -0.64 -4.11
CA VAL A 75 -3.51 -0.48 -2.97
C VAL A 75 -4.93 -0.84 -3.38
N GLN A 76 -5.65 -1.49 -2.49
CA GLN A 76 -7.06 -1.84 -2.63
C GLN A 76 -7.83 -1.32 -1.42
N ILE A 77 -8.92 -0.60 -1.66
CA ILE A 77 -9.77 -0.05 -0.59
C ILE A 77 -10.83 -1.10 -0.23
N VAL A 78 -10.69 -1.73 0.95
CA VAL A 78 -11.53 -2.85 1.41
C VAL A 78 -11.71 -2.82 2.92
N ARG A 79 -12.64 -1.98 3.43
CA ARG A 79 -12.79 -1.71 4.88
C ARG A 79 -11.44 -1.47 5.58
N GLY A 80 -10.57 -0.76 4.88
CA GLY A 80 -9.17 -0.54 5.21
C GLY A 80 -8.38 -0.33 3.91
N LEU A 81 -7.06 -0.31 4.03
CA LEU A 81 -6.11 -0.18 2.94
C LEU A 81 -5.31 -1.48 2.83
N LYS A 82 -5.59 -2.28 1.81
CA LYS A 82 -4.83 -3.49 1.51
C LYS A 82 -3.75 -3.16 0.49
N TYR A 83 -2.50 -3.12 0.93
CA TYR A 83 -1.32 -2.95 0.11
C TYR A 83 -0.83 -4.30 -0.42
N MET A 84 -0.44 -4.33 -1.68
CA MET A 84 0.21 -5.48 -2.33
C MET A 84 1.55 -5.00 -2.87
N LEU A 85 2.64 -5.51 -2.29
CA LEU A 85 3.97 -4.93 -2.44
C LEU A 85 4.97 -5.97 -2.95
N HIS A 86 5.82 -5.56 -3.88
CA HIS A 86 7.06 -6.27 -4.21
C HIS A 86 8.23 -5.49 -3.62
N VAL A 87 8.95 -6.09 -2.68
CA VAL A 87 9.97 -5.43 -1.87
C VAL A 87 11.23 -6.27 -1.84
N GLU A 88 12.38 -5.66 -2.10
CA GLU A 88 13.68 -6.26 -1.81
C GLU A 88 14.05 -6.00 -0.35
N ILE A 89 14.44 -7.06 0.34
CA ILE A 89 14.92 -6.99 1.72
C ILE A 89 16.36 -7.51 1.78
N LYS A 90 17.20 -6.92 2.62
CA LYS A 90 18.61 -7.29 2.78
C LYS A 90 18.95 -7.58 4.23
N ARG A 91 19.80 -8.57 4.46
CA ARG A 91 20.30 -8.92 5.80
C ARG A 91 21.10 -7.76 6.38
N THR A 92 20.86 -7.49 7.65
CA THR A 92 21.54 -6.43 8.42
C THR A 92 22.60 -7.00 9.35
N VAL A 93 23.38 -6.11 9.96
CA VAL A 93 24.33 -6.47 11.02
C VAL A 93 23.67 -6.68 12.39
N CYS A 94 22.41 -6.28 12.55
CA CYS A 94 21.70 -6.41 13.81
C CYS A 94 21.24 -7.84 14.05
N GLU A 95 21.52 -8.38 15.22
CA GLU A 95 21.00 -9.67 15.65
C GLU A 95 19.55 -9.55 16.12
N LYS A 96 18.75 -10.60 15.88
CA LYS A 96 17.33 -10.64 16.25
C LYS A 96 17.11 -10.57 17.77
N ARG A 97 18.07 -11.03 18.58
CA ARG A 97 17.98 -11.11 20.05
C ARG A 97 18.16 -9.77 20.76
N GLU A 98 18.77 -8.78 20.11
CA GLU A 98 19.12 -7.51 20.73
C GLU A 98 17.99 -6.48 20.69
N HIS A 99 16.78 -6.85 20.23
CA HIS A 99 15.62 -5.97 20.11
C HIS A 99 15.90 -4.65 19.37
N SER A 100 16.80 -4.70 18.38
CA SER A 100 17.22 -3.51 17.63
C SER A 100 16.10 -2.95 16.75
N SER A 101 15.99 -1.62 16.71
CA SER A 101 15.16 -0.94 15.71
C SER A 101 15.78 -1.05 14.33
N LEU A 102 14.97 -1.41 13.32
CA LEU A 102 15.44 -1.53 11.94
C LEU A 102 15.98 -0.21 11.38
N ASP A 103 15.54 0.95 11.87
CA ASP A 103 15.99 2.25 11.34
C ASP A 103 17.50 2.46 11.55
N GLY A 104 18.03 2.04 12.72
CA GLY A 104 19.45 2.09 13.05
C GLY A 104 20.28 0.91 12.49
N CYS A 105 19.64 -0.11 11.93
CA CYS A 105 20.34 -1.28 11.41
C CYS A 105 20.93 -1.04 10.01
N HIS A 106 22.23 -1.23 9.90
CA HIS A 106 22.97 -1.19 8.63
C HIS A 106 22.99 -2.55 7.94
N PHE A 107 23.09 -2.56 6.61
CA PHE A 107 23.21 -3.79 5.83
C PHE A 107 24.56 -4.48 6.05
N GLN A 108 24.57 -5.81 5.92
CA GLN A 108 25.79 -6.62 5.97
C GLN A 108 26.81 -6.16 4.93
N ARG A 109 28.06 -5.98 5.35
CA ARG A 109 29.20 -5.65 4.47
C ARG A 109 30.06 -6.89 4.15
N LYS A 110 30.04 -7.89 5.02
CA LYS A 110 30.81 -9.13 4.83
C LYS A 110 30.12 -9.97 3.77
N LYS A 111 30.78 -10.20 2.63
CA LYS A 111 30.23 -10.96 1.48
C LYS A 111 29.61 -12.31 1.88
N SER A 112 30.24 -13.04 2.81
CA SER A 112 29.73 -14.34 3.27
C SER A 112 28.43 -14.27 4.09
N LEU A 113 28.08 -13.09 4.60
CA LEU A 113 26.84 -12.86 5.36
C LEU A 113 25.83 -12.02 4.57
N GLN A 114 26.19 -11.52 3.39
CA GLN A 114 25.25 -10.78 2.56
C GLN A 114 24.18 -11.72 2.04
N GLN A 115 22.93 -11.30 2.20
CA GLN A 115 21.78 -11.97 1.62
C GLN A 115 20.74 -10.93 1.26
N MET A 116 20.13 -11.12 0.10
CA MET A 116 19.03 -10.31 -0.42
C MET A 116 17.92 -11.27 -0.79
N LEU A 117 16.68 -10.89 -0.49
CA LEU A 117 15.49 -11.62 -0.85
C LEU A 117 14.50 -10.69 -1.53
N THR A 118 13.76 -11.22 -2.49
CA THR A 118 12.63 -10.50 -3.10
C THR A 118 11.35 -11.04 -2.52
N CYS A 119 10.57 -10.16 -1.90
CA CYS A 119 9.36 -10.52 -1.19
C CYS A 119 8.12 -9.93 -1.83
N TYR A 120 7.05 -10.73 -1.85
CA TYR A 120 5.68 -10.26 -2.02
C TYR A 120 5.01 -10.19 -0.65
N PHE A 121 4.46 -9.02 -0.33
CA PHE A 121 3.70 -8.79 0.90
C PHE A 121 2.29 -8.33 0.57
N GLU A 122 1.30 -8.90 1.28
CA GLU A 122 -0.01 -8.27 1.43
C GLU A 122 -0.16 -7.73 2.84
N VAL A 123 -0.47 -6.45 2.96
CA VAL A 123 -0.57 -5.74 4.24
C VAL A 123 -1.88 -4.99 4.29
N TRP A 124 -2.74 -5.34 5.22
CA TRP A 124 -4.04 -4.73 5.42
C TRP A 124 -4.02 -3.84 6.66
N ILE A 125 -4.08 -2.53 6.43
CA ILE A 125 -4.08 -1.51 7.48
C ILE A 125 -5.51 -1.00 7.64
N ILE A 126 -6.01 -0.98 8.87
CA ILE A 126 -7.35 -0.46 9.21
C ILE A 126 -7.15 0.73 10.15
N PRO A 127 -6.96 1.96 9.61
CA PRO A 127 -6.50 3.09 10.41
C PRO A 127 -7.44 3.45 11.58
N TRP A 128 -8.75 3.39 11.38
CA TRP A 128 -9.75 3.73 12.39
C TRP A 128 -9.86 2.70 13.52
N LEU A 129 -9.35 1.48 13.32
CA LEU A 129 -9.25 0.46 14.38
C LEU A 129 -7.84 0.34 14.96
N HIS A 130 -6.85 1.08 14.41
CA HIS A 130 -5.43 0.95 14.76
C HIS A 130 -4.88 -0.47 14.55
N GLU A 131 -5.46 -1.21 13.59
CA GLU A 131 -5.08 -2.59 13.30
C GLU A 131 -4.22 -2.70 12.05
N VAL A 132 -3.30 -3.66 12.07
CA VAL A 132 -2.47 -4.05 10.93
C VAL A 132 -2.38 -5.55 10.85
N HIS A 133 -2.71 -6.08 9.68
CA HIS A 133 -2.63 -7.50 9.36
C HIS A 133 -1.65 -7.71 8.22
N VAL A 134 -0.78 -8.71 8.33
CA VAL A 134 0.14 -9.11 7.26
C VAL A 134 -0.19 -10.56 6.87
N PRO A 135 -1.29 -10.79 6.13
CA PRO A 135 -1.75 -12.14 5.82
C PRO A 135 -0.82 -12.91 4.88
N VAL A 136 -0.07 -12.22 4.02
CA VAL A 136 0.77 -12.87 3.01
C VAL A 136 2.20 -12.37 3.10
N VAL A 137 3.13 -13.33 3.22
CA VAL A 137 4.58 -13.13 3.12
C VAL A 137 5.15 -14.26 2.26
N HIS A 138 5.63 -13.93 1.07
CA HIS A 138 6.32 -14.87 0.20
C HIS A 138 7.65 -14.26 -0.24
N CYS A 139 8.77 -14.89 0.12
CA CYS A 139 10.10 -14.41 -0.22
C CYS A 139 10.88 -15.51 -0.93
N HIS A 140 11.72 -15.11 -1.90
CA HIS A 140 12.64 -15.96 -2.64
C HIS A 140 14.04 -15.33 -2.69
#